data_AF-A0A9X8VBM3-F1
#
_entry.id   AF-A0A9X8VBM3-F1
#
_cell.length_a   1.000
_cell.length_b   1.000
_cell.length_c   1.000
_cell.angle_alpha   90.00
_cell.angle_beta   90.00
_cell.angle_gamma   90.00
#
_symmetry.space_group_name_H-M   'P 1'
#
loop_
_entity.id
_entity.type
_entity.pdbx_description
1 polymer ?
#
loop_
_entity_poly.entity_id
_entity_poly.type
_entity_poly.pdbx_seq_one_letter_code
_entity_poly.pdbx_strand_id
1 'polypeptide(L)' 'IVGLGFKLSLVPFQLWTPDVYQGAPAPVSTFLATASKIAIFAVVMRLFLYAPAADNEALRLVLSIIAFCSI' A
#
# COMPACT_ATOMS: atom_id res chain seq x y z
N ILE A 1 -9.39 -0.58 -3.68
CA ILE A 1 -8.42 0.50 -3.36
C ILE A 1 -8.22 0.62 -1.84
N VAL A 2 -9.27 0.85 -1.04
CA VAL A 2 -9.17 1.05 0.44
C VAL A 2 -8.35 -0.02 1.17
N GLY A 3 -8.67 -1.32 1.01
CA GLY A 3 -7.94 -2.39 1.71
C GLY A 3 -6.47 -2.53 1.29
N LEU A 4 -6.17 -2.31 0.00
CA LEU A 4 -4.80 -2.30 -0.52
C LEU A 4 -4.02 -1.07 -0.02
N GLY A 5 -4.69 0.10 0.01
CA GLY A 5 -4.13 1.34 0.55
C GLY A 5 -3.79 1.25 2.04
N PHE A 6 -4.66 0.62 2.84
CA PHE A 6 -4.38 0.35 4.26
C PHE A 6 -3.14 -0.54 4.43
N LYS A 7 -3.07 -1.66 3.70
CA LYS A 7 -1.95 -2.61 3.80
C LYS A 7 -0.61 -2.03 3.32
N LEU A 8 -0.63 -1.11 2.36
CA LEU A 8 0.55 -0.41 1.86
C LEU A 8 0.88 0.87 2.64
N SER A 9 0.04 1.29 3.59
CA SER A 9 0.15 2.57 4.30
C SER A 9 0.16 3.78 3.35
N LEU A 10 -0.72 3.78 2.33
CA LEU A 10 -0.87 4.90 1.38
C LEU A 10 -1.85 5.95 1.92
N VAL A 11 -1.73 7.20 1.48
CA VAL A 11 -2.69 8.27 1.81
C VAL A 11 -4.09 7.94 1.32
N PRO A 12 -5.15 8.13 2.15
CA PRO A 12 -5.23 8.64 3.53
C PRO A 12 -5.21 7.54 4.64
N PHE A 13 -4.79 6.32 4.32
CA PHE A 13 -4.86 5.14 5.18
C PHE A 13 -3.56 4.83 5.95
N GLN A 14 -2.64 5.79 6.07
CA GLN A 14 -1.32 5.65 6.70
C GLN A 14 -1.33 5.86 8.22
N LEU A 15 -2.43 6.37 8.80
CA LEU A 15 -2.50 6.83 10.20
C LEU A 15 -2.14 5.76 11.24
N TRP A 16 -2.39 4.49 10.95
CA TRP A 16 -2.09 3.38 11.88
C TRP A 16 -0.59 3.02 11.93
N THR A 17 0.20 3.43 10.94
CA THR A 17 1.57 2.94 10.75
C THR A 17 2.54 3.43 11.84
N PRO A 18 2.52 4.70 12.28
CA PRO A 18 3.38 5.19 13.36
C PRO A 18 3.12 4.47 14.68
N ASP A 19 1.85 4.35 15.09
CA ASP A 19 1.46 3.76 16.36
C ASP A 19 1.85 2.27 16.44
N VAL A 20 1.65 1.53 15.35
CA VAL A 20 1.99 0.09 15.29
C VAL A 20 3.51 -0.13 15.25
N TYR A 21 4.28 0.73 14.59
CA TYR A 21 5.73 0.59 14.55
C TYR A 21 6.38 0.91 15.89
N GLN A 22 5.81 1.86 16.63
CA GLN A 22 6.26 2.23 17.97
C GLN A 22 5.83 1.22 19.04
N GLY A 23 4.61 0.67 18.93
CA GLY A 23 4.06 -0.27 19.90
C GLY A 23 4.55 -1.72 19.78
N ALA A 24 5.06 -2.12 18.61
CA ALA A 24 5.50 -3.49 18.37
C ALA A 24 6.99 -3.71 18.70
N PRO A 25 7.40 -4.93 19.11
CA PRO A 25 8.80 -5.27 19.26
C PRO A 25 9.59 -5.05 17.95
N ALA A 26 10.83 -4.58 18.06
CA ALA A 26 11.70 -4.30 16.91
C ALA A 26 11.69 -5.37 15.79
N PRO A 27 11.81 -6.69 16.07
CA PRO A 27 11.78 -7.70 15.00
C PRO A 27 10.42 -7.83 14.30
N VAL A 28 9.32 -7.48 14.96
CA VAL A 28 7.97 -7.50 14.39
C VAL A 28 7.78 -6.27 13.49
N SER A 29 8.22 -5.09 13.93
CA SER A 29 8.17 -3.87 13.13
C SER A 29 9.00 -3.98 11.86
N THR A 30 10.18 -4.61 11.91
CA THR A 30 11.01 -4.82 10.71
C THR A 30 10.38 -5.81 9.74
N PHE A 31 9.80 -6.92 10.23
CA PHE A 31 9.05 -7.86 9.39
C PHE A 31 7.83 -7.21 8.75
N LEU A 32 7.06 -6.44 9.51
CA LEU A 32 5.87 -5.74 9.03
C LEU A 32 6.22 -4.67 7.99
N ALA A 33 7.33 -3.94 8.18
CA ALA A 33 7.77 -2.92 7.25
C ALA A 33 8.30 -3.49 5.93
N THR A 34 8.88 -4.69 5.94
CA THR A 34 9.53 -5.29 4.78
C THR A 34 8.66 -6.38 4.15
N ALA A 35 8.58 -7.55 4.77
CA ALA A 35 7.94 -8.74 4.22
C ALA A 35 6.46 -8.50 3.85
N SER A 36 5.70 -7.84 4.73
CA SER A 36 4.28 -7.54 4.45
C SER A 36 4.14 -6.56 3.27
N LYS A 37 4.92 -5.47 3.24
CA LYS A 37 4.82 -4.48 2.16
C LYS A 37 5.26 -5.06 0.81
N ILE A 38 6.34 -5.84 0.77
CA ILE A 38 6.84 -6.50 -0.45
C ILE A 38 5.80 -7.49 -0.99
N ALA A 39 5.23 -8.34 -0.14
CA ALA A 39 4.25 -9.34 -0.56
C ALA A 39 3.01 -8.69 -1.18
N ILE A 40 2.46 -7.66 -0.54
CA ILE A 40 1.29 -6.94 -1.05
C ILE A 40 1.64 -6.16 -2.32
N PHE A 41 2.80 -5.52 -2.40
CA PHE A 41 3.24 -4.83 -3.61
C PHE A 41 3.36 -5.78 -4.81
N ALA A 42 3.90 -6.99 -4.61
CA ALA A 42 3.99 -8.02 -5.64
C ALA A 42 2.60 -8.48 -6.12
N VAL A 43 1.66 -8.69 -5.19
CA VAL A 43 0.27 -9.05 -5.53
C VAL A 43 -0.42 -7.93 -6.30
N VAL A 44 -0.23 -6.67 -5.91
CA VAL A 44 -0.79 -5.51 -6.62
C VAL A 44 -0.19 -5.40 -8.01
N MET A 45 1.13 -5.48 -8.18
CA MET A 45 1.76 -5.50 -9.50
C MET A 45 1.19 -6.59 -10.39
N ARG A 46 1.06 -7.82 -9.85
CA ARG A 46 0.44 -8.93 -10.59
C ARG A 46 -1.01 -8.61 -10.99
N LEU A 47 -1.80 -8.04 -10.09
CA LEU A 47 -3.18 -7.66 -10.38
C LEU A 47 -3.25 -6.64 -11.52
N PHE A 48 -2.38 -5.62 -11.53
CA PHE A 48 -2.34 -4.61 -12.58
C PHE A 48 -1.93 -5.16 -13.95
N LEU A 49 -1.12 -6.20 -13.99
CA LEU A 49 -0.70 -6.83 -15.25
C LEU A 49 -1.81 -7.67 -15.91
N TYR A 50 -2.69 -8.29 -15.11
CA TYR A 50 -3.69 -9.23 -15.63
C TYR A 50 -5.12 -8.70 -15.60
N ALA A 51 -5.40 -7.63 -14.84
CA ALA A 51 -6.75 -7.07 -14.75
C ALA A 51 -6.98 -6.05 -15.88
N PRO A 52 -7.93 -6.30 -16.81
CA PRO A 52 -8.25 -5.34 -17.88
C PRO A 52 -8.84 -4.02 -17.35
N ALA A 53 -9.32 -4.00 -16.09
CA ALA A 53 -9.74 -2.79 -15.41
C ALA A 53 -8.58 -1.83 -15.06
N ALA A 54 -7.31 -2.24 -15.21
CA ALA A 54 -6.14 -1.41 -14.97
C ALA A 54 -5.97 -0.29 -16.00
N ASP A 55 -6.49 -0.46 -17.22
CA ASP A 55 -6.46 0.57 -18.28
C ASP A 55 -7.49 1.69 -18.08
N ASN A 56 -8.25 1.65 -16.98
CA ASN A 56 -9.22 2.70 -16.67
C ASN A 56 -8.51 3.99 -16.24
N GLU A 57 -8.72 5.08 -16.99
CA GLU A 57 -8.13 6.40 -16.70
C GLU A 57 -8.51 6.93 -15.31
N ALA A 58 -9.75 6.72 -14.86
CA ALA A 58 -10.18 7.17 -13.54
C ALA A 58 -9.38 6.49 -12.43
N LEU A 59 -9.12 5.18 -12.60
CA LEU A 59 -8.33 4.40 -11.65
C LEU A 59 -6.87 4.87 -11.64
N ARG A 60 -6.30 5.14 -12.82
CA ARG A 60 -4.94 5.69 -12.97
C ARG A 60 -4.79 7.06 -12.30
N LEU A 61 -5.78 7.94 -12.46
CA LEU A 61 -5.80 9.28 -11.86
C LEU A 61 -5.90 9.21 -10.33
N VAL A 62 -6.78 8.36 -9.80
CA VAL A 62 -6.89 8.15 -8.35
C VAL A 62 -5.57 7.65 -7.76
N LEU A 63 -4.91 6.69 -8.42
CA LEU A 63 -3.61 6.18 -7.96
C LEU A 63 -2.48 7.21 -8.06
N SER A 64 -2.46 8.05 -9.09
CA SER A 64 -1.43 9.09 -9.22
C SER A 64 -1.56 10.14 -8.13
N ILE A 65 -2.79 10.56 -7.78
CA ILE A 65 -3.03 11.45 -6.64
C ILE A 65 -2.57 10.79 -5.34
N ILE A 66 -2.97 9.54 -5.09
CA ILE A 66 -2.55 8.81 -3.88
C ILE A 66 -1.02 8.70 -3.81
N ALA A 67 -0.35 8.41 -4.93
CA ALA A 67 1.11 8.32 -5.00
C ALA A 67 1.77 9.67 -4.71
N PHE A 68 1.29 10.76 -5.32
CA PHE A 68 1.81 12.11 -5.10
C PHE A 68 1.65 12.55 -3.64
N CYS A 69 0.50 12.27 -3.02
CA CYS A 69 0.27 12.61 -1.62
C CYS A 69 1.03 11.72 -0.63
N SER A 70 1.49 10.53 -1.05
CA SER A 70 2.21 9.58 -0.18
C SER A 70 3.74 9.75 -0.18
N ILE A 71 4.26 10.68 -1.00
CA ILE A 71 5.66 11.14 -0.95
C ILE A 71 5.87 11.98 0.31
#